data_AF-D4D2B0-F1
#
_entry.id   AF-D4D2B0-F1
#
_cell.length_a   1.000
_cell.length_b   1.000
_cell.length_c   1.000
_cell.angle_alpha   90.00
_cell.angle_beta   90.00
_cell.angle_gamma   90.00
#
_symmetry.space_group_name_H-M   'P 1'
#
loop_
_entity.id
_entity.type
_entity.pdbx_description
1 polymer ?
#
loop_
_entity_poly.entity_id
_entity_poly.type
_entity_poly.pdbx_seq_one_letter_code
_entity_poly.pdbx_strand_id
1 'polypeptide(L)'
;MHINSLNSLLQVLFLSSVAWGAAEEKPKAPEKPCTIHSPNTGLYFDLNAISVQLDKKDGKKSHADHQRDESWHVKGHDYGANFTINICAPVVENLTDVVGVDEKRWQNISAYYEMDGETYSIGQQSSSLLFRGRKLVLNYTDGSPCPSPSRGNKLFRRKIVDGDDDDDEDNDNKDGGKKGDDDEKKKGDDKKKDPEDKVERRKSTLMSFLCDRDLVTPAATFSFVGSPDSCSYFFEVRTAAACGGVAASTDGGVGPAGIFGIM
;
A
#
# COMPACT_ATOMS: atom_id res chain seq x y z
N MET A 1 -34.44 84.86 8.02
CA MET A 1 -33.21 85.46 7.49
C MET A 1 -32.01 84.73 8.09
N HIS A 2 -31.12 84.21 7.22
CA HIS A 2 -29.73 83.70 7.43
C HIS A 2 -29.51 82.57 8.46
N ILE A 3 -29.07 81.34 8.17
CA ILE A 3 -28.00 80.72 7.34
C ILE A 3 -26.55 80.91 7.88
N ASN A 4 -25.89 79.75 8.10
CA ASN A 4 -24.43 79.43 8.18
C ASN A 4 -23.69 79.65 9.53
N SER A 5 -22.69 78.85 9.97
CA SER A 5 -21.97 77.67 9.44
C SER A 5 -20.95 77.14 10.49
N LEU A 6 -20.73 75.82 10.52
CA LEU A 6 -19.54 74.99 10.89
C LEU A 6 -18.59 75.36 12.05
N ASN A 7 -18.40 74.43 13.00
CA ASN A 7 -17.21 73.55 13.12
C ASN A 7 -17.11 72.89 14.52
N SER A 8 -17.01 71.55 14.57
CA SER A 8 -15.88 70.81 15.15
C SER A 8 -16.30 69.40 15.56
N LEU A 9 -15.67 68.42 14.90
CA LEU A 9 -15.74 67.00 15.18
C LEU A 9 -15.20 66.66 16.59
N LEU A 10 -15.77 65.62 17.22
CA LEU A 10 -14.98 64.51 17.76
C LEU A 10 -15.89 63.27 17.93
N GLN A 11 -15.80 62.34 16.97
CA GLN A 11 -16.39 61.00 17.08
C GLN A 11 -15.40 60.09 17.81
N VAL A 12 -15.83 59.45 18.90
CA VAL A 12 -15.07 58.38 19.56
C VAL A 12 -15.42 57.07 18.86
N LEU A 13 -14.56 56.63 17.94
CA LEU A 13 -14.58 55.29 17.36
C LEU A 13 -13.93 54.32 18.36
N PHE A 14 -14.74 53.46 18.99
CA PHE A 14 -14.25 52.26 19.65
C PHE A 14 -13.76 51.28 18.56
N LEU A 15 -12.45 51.21 18.35
CA LEU A 15 -11.84 50.10 17.62
C LEU A 15 -11.86 48.86 18.53
N SER A 16 -12.83 47.98 18.31
CA SER A 16 -12.73 46.59 18.73
C SER A 16 -11.71 45.89 17.83
N SER A 17 -10.47 45.78 18.33
CA SER A 17 -9.41 44.99 17.71
C SER A 17 -9.82 43.51 17.75
N VAL A 18 -10.43 43.01 16.67
CA VAL A 18 -10.55 41.58 16.43
C VAL A 18 -9.15 41.11 16.04
N ALA A 19 -8.39 40.62 17.01
CA ALA A 19 -7.16 39.91 16.74
C ALA A 19 -7.54 38.58 16.07
N TRP A 20 -7.51 38.57 14.74
CA TRP A 20 -7.50 37.34 13.96
C TRP A 20 -6.12 36.71 14.17
N GLY A 21 -6.00 35.91 15.22
CA GLY A 21 -4.86 35.03 15.41
C GLY A 21 -4.94 33.95 14.34
N ALA A 22 -4.18 34.12 13.25
CA ALA A 22 -3.82 32.99 12.41
C ALA A 22 -3.09 32.00 13.32
N ALA A 23 -3.71 30.86 13.61
CA ALA A 23 -3.00 29.75 14.22
C ALA A 23 -1.89 29.37 13.22
N GLU A 24 -0.64 29.71 13.54
CA GLU A 24 0.50 29.19 12.81
C GLU A 24 0.43 27.66 12.89
N GLU A 25 0.15 27.01 11.75
CA GLU A 25 0.36 25.57 11.59
C GLU A 25 1.85 25.33 11.82
N LYS A 26 2.22 24.99 13.05
CA LYS A 26 3.55 24.48 13.35
C LYS A 26 3.78 23.27 12.45
N PRO A 27 4.94 23.14 11.79
CA PRO A 27 5.26 21.97 10.99
C PRO A 27 5.08 20.73 11.87
N LYS A 28 4.07 19.91 11.54
CA LYS A 28 3.82 18.65 12.23
C LYS A 28 5.09 17.81 12.08
N ALA A 29 5.69 17.37 13.18
CA ALA A 29 6.83 16.48 13.13
C ALA A 29 6.50 15.28 12.22
N PRO A 30 7.45 14.79 11.41
CA PRO A 30 7.19 13.68 10.51
C PRO A 30 6.63 12.49 11.29
N GLU A 31 5.44 12.05 10.91
CA GLU A 31 4.76 10.94 11.59
C GLU A 31 5.60 9.67 11.44
N LYS A 32 5.69 8.88 12.52
CA LYS A 32 6.44 7.62 12.50
C LYS A 32 5.87 6.71 11.40
N PRO A 33 6.71 6.00 10.62
CA PRO A 33 6.22 5.06 9.62
C PRO A 33 5.38 3.98 10.28
N CYS A 34 4.40 3.44 9.56
CA CYS A 34 3.50 2.38 10.06
C CYS A 34 2.59 2.84 11.22
N THR A 35 2.29 4.13 11.29
CA THR A 35 1.38 4.69 12.28
C THR A 35 0.32 5.57 11.61
N ILE A 36 -0.86 5.67 12.22
CA ILE A 36 -1.96 6.46 11.66
C ILE A 36 -2.91 6.95 12.77
N HIS A 37 -3.51 8.12 12.56
CA HIS A 37 -4.62 8.61 13.38
C HIS A 37 -5.95 8.31 12.71
N SER A 38 -6.93 7.80 13.47
CA SER A 38 -8.29 7.60 12.98
C SER A 38 -8.95 8.95 12.66
N PRO A 39 -9.45 9.17 11.43
CA PRO A 39 -10.12 10.42 11.07
C PRO A 39 -11.36 10.74 11.91
N ASN A 40 -12.05 9.70 12.41
CA ASN A 40 -13.33 9.85 13.10
C ASN A 40 -13.17 9.93 14.64
N THR A 41 -12.14 9.30 15.19
CA THR A 41 -11.97 9.19 16.66
C THR A 41 -10.74 9.91 17.18
N GLY A 42 -9.80 10.28 16.31
CA GLY A 42 -8.50 10.85 16.70
C GLY A 42 -7.55 9.86 17.38
N LEU A 43 -7.96 8.60 17.59
CA LEU A 43 -7.13 7.57 18.20
C LEU A 43 -5.90 7.27 17.34
N TYR A 44 -4.78 6.99 18.01
CA TYR A 44 -3.50 6.67 17.40
C TYR A 44 -3.31 5.16 17.28
N PHE A 45 -2.84 4.69 16.13
CA PHE A 45 -2.58 3.29 15.85
C PHE A 45 -1.12 3.14 15.45
N ASP A 46 -0.41 2.22 16.10
CA ASP A 46 1.00 1.94 15.85
C ASP A 46 1.18 0.44 15.58
N LEU A 47 1.31 0.09 14.30
CA LEU A 47 1.50 -1.30 13.89
C LEU A 47 2.98 -1.73 13.90
N ASN A 48 3.91 -0.85 14.29
CA ASN A 48 5.31 -1.26 14.48
C ASN A 48 5.46 -2.34 15.56
N ALA A 49 4.52 -2.39 16.51
CA ALA A 49 4.49 -3.44 17.56
C ALA A 49 4.39 -4.87 17.01
N ILE A 50 3.97 -5.04 15.75
CA ILE A 50 3.86 -6.33 15.07
C ILE A 50 4.69 -6.40 13.78
N SER A 51 5.53 -5.38 13.55
CA SER A 51 6.54 -5.38 12.49
C SER A 51 7.76 -6.15 12.97
N VAL A 52 8.19 -7.15 12.21
CA VAL A 52 9.38 -7.92 12.53
C VAL A 52 10.58 -7.20 11.93
N GLN A 53 11.49 -6.72 12.79
CA GLN A 53 12.73 -6.06 12.38
C GLN A 53 13.90 -6.87 12.92
N LEU A 54 14.81 -7.30 12.05
CA LEU A 54 16.08 -7.85 12.46
C LEU A 54 17.01 -6.70 12.83
N ASP A 55 17.32 -6.56 14.12
CA ASP A 55 18.35 -5.61 14.55
C ASP A 55 19.71 -6.05 14.00
N LYS A 56 20.23 -5.32 13.01
CA LYS A 56 21.60 -5.48 12.48
C LYS A 56 22.66 -4.99 13.47
N LYS A 57 22.57 -5.36 14.75
CA LYS A 57 23.65 -5.14 15.71
C LYS A 57 24.50 -6.39 15.84
N ASP A 58 25.60 -6.38 15.08
CA ASP A 58 26.87 -7.06 15.34
C ASP A 58 26.81 -8.27 16.28
N GLY A 59 26.40 -9.42 15.74
CA GLY A 59 26.71 -10.75 16.29
C GLY A 59 26.22 -11.06 17.70
N LYS A 60 25.44 -10.18 18.33
CA LYS A 60 24.83 -10.43 19.64
C LYS A 60 23.33 -10.47 19.45
N LYS A 61 22.78 -11.69 19.50
CA LYS A 61 21.36 -11.93 19.71
C LYS A 61 20.94 -11.04 20.88
N SER A 62 20.11 -10.02 20.63
CA SER A 62 19.48 -9.28 21.69
C SER A 62 18.61 -10.29 22.44
N HIS A 63 18.99 -10.59 23.69
CA HIS A 63 18.16 -11.33 24.63
C HIS A 63 16.95 -10.49 25.09
N ALA A 64 16.27 -9.82 24.16
CA ALA A 64 14.92 -9.34 24.39
C ALA A 64 14.01 -10.55 24.11
N ASP A 65 13.64 -11.24 25.18
CA ASP A 65 12.92 -12.53 25.27
C ASP A 65 11.60 -12.64 24.45
N HIS A 66 11.24 -11.61 23.69
CA HIS A 66 9.96 -11.48 22.97
C HIS A 66 10.09 -10.95 21.53
N GLN A 67 11.31 -10.72 21.01
CA GLN A 67 11.48 -10.24 19.63
C GLN A 67 11.49 -11.43 18.67
N ARG A 68 10.48 -11.50 17.80
CA ARG A 68 10.36 -12.52 16.76
C ARG A 68 11.50 -12.36 15.75
N ASP A 69 12.12 -13.46 15.34
CA ASP A 69 13.23 -13.51 14.38
C ASP A 69 12.81 -14.01 12.98
N GLU A 70 11.57 -14.49 12.86
CA GLU A 70 10.95 -14.95 11.61
C GLU A 70 9.74 -14.09 11.24
N SER A 71 9.39 -14.01 9.96
CA SER A 71 8.14 -13.35 9.53
C SER A 71 6.91 -14.12 10.01
N TRP A 72 5.72 -13.54 9.83
CA TRP A 72 4.47 -14.18 10.21
C TRP A 72 4.09 -15.28 9.22
N HIS A 73 4.04 -16.51 9.70
CA HIS A 73 3.57 -17.66 8.94
C HIS A 73 2.06 -17.79 9.05
N VAL A 74 1.37 -17.79 7.90
CA VAL A 74 -0.09 -17.84 7.80
C VAL A 74 -0.50 -19.08 7.02
N LYS A 75 -1.42 -19.87 7.58
CA LYS A 75 -1.97 -21.03 6.87
C LYS A 75 -2.91 -20.56 5.77
N GLY A 76 -2.70 -21.03 4.55
CA GLY A 76 -3.60 -20.72 3.42
C GLY A 76 -4.82 -21.61 3.31
N HIS A 77 -4.97 -22.60 4.20
CA HIS A 77 -6.11 -23.52 4.26
C HIS A 77 -6.39 -24.22 2.91
N ASP A 78 -7.39 -23.75 2.18
CA ASP A 78 -7.86 -24.25 0.89
C ASP A 78 -7.01 -23.80 -0.30
N TYR A 79 -6.15 -22.78 -0.13
CA TYR A 79 -5.28 -22.29 -1.20
C TYR A 79 -4.16 -23.26 -1.60
N GLY A 80 -3.81 -24.20 -0.72
CA GLY A 80 -2.76 -25.21 -1.01
C GLY A 80 -1.32 -24.73 -0.78
N ALA A 81 -1.11 -23.52 -0.27
CA ALA A 81 0.20 -23.03 0.18
C ALA A 81 0.07 -22.26 1.51
N ASN A 82 1.18 -22.15 2.23
CA ASN A 82 1.30 -21.24 3.37
C ASN A 82 1.90 -19.92 2.90
N PHE A 83 1.54 -18.85 3.59
CA PHE A 83 2.01 -17.51 3.30
C PHE A 83 2.98 -17.05 4.37
N THR A 84 3.95 -16.25 3.97
CA THR A 84 4.89 -15.59 4.87
C THR A 84 4.74 -14.09 4.67
N ILE A 85 4.44 -13.37 5.75
CA ILE A 85 4.05 -11.95 5.71
C ILE A 85 4.78 -11.19 6.80
N ASN A 86 5.25 -9.99 6.48
CA ASN A 86 5.67 -9.01 7.48
C ASN A 86 4.82 -7.74 7.36
N ILE A 87 4.73 -6.96 8.45
CA ILE A 87 3.91 -5.75 8.54
C ILE A 87 4.78 -4.52 8.43
N CYS A 88 4.46 -3.65 7.48
CA CYS A 88 5.17 -2.40 7.20
C CYS A 88 6.67 -2.52 6.96
N ALA A 89 7.15 -3.73 6.65
CA ALA A 89 8.56 -4.03 6.48
C ALA A 89 8.71 -5.24 5.55
N PRO A 90 9.86 -5.39 4.88
CA PRO A 90 10.14 -6.57 4.09
C PRO A 90 10.14 -7.83 4.96
N VAL A 91 9.89 -8.98 4.35
CA VAL A 91 10.07 -10.26 5.04
C VAL A 91 11.51 -10.42 5.48
N VAL A 92 11.73 -11.06 6.63
CA VAL A 92 13.08 -11.27 7.17
C VAL A 92 13.85 -12.37 6.45
N GLU A 93 13.12 -13.24 5.76
CA GLU A 93 13.66 -14.34 4.97
C GLU A 93 14.39 -13.79 3.73
N ASN A 94 15.53 -14.39 3.42
CA ASN A 94 16.29 -14.03 2.22
C ASN A 94 15.66 -14.70 1.00
N LEU A 95 14.96 -13.92 0.19
CA LEU A 95 14.32 -14.41 -1.04
C LEU A 95 15.26 -14.34 -2.24
N THR A 96 15.25 -15.40 -3.03
CA THR A 96 15.93 -15.49 -4.32
C THR A 96 15.00 -16.12 -5.35
N ASP A 97 15.21 -15.82 -6.63
CA ASP A 97 14.47 -16.42 -7.75
C ASP A 97 12.94 -16.24 -7.66
N VAL A 98 12.51 -15.00 -7.38
CA VAL A 98 11.09 -14.68 -7.24
C VAL A 98 10.47 -14.44 -8.62
N VAL A 99 9.44 -15.23 -8.93
CA VAL A 99 8.82 -15.26 -10.26
C VAL A 99 8.34 -13.87 -10.69
N GLY A 100 8.90 -13.38 -11.80
CA GLY A 100 8.48 -12.14 -12.45
C GLY A 100 8.74 -10.86 -11.66
N VAL A 101 9.57 -10.89 -10.62
CA VAL A 101 9.99 -9.70 -9.87
C VAL A 101 11.50 -9.48 -10.07
N ASP A 102 11.90 -8.27 -10.46
CA ASP A 102 13.31 -7.89 -10.56
C ASP A 102 14.08 -8.12 -9.26
N GLU A 103 15.30 -8.65 -9.36
CA GLU A 103 16.20 -8.95 -8.23
C GLU A 103 16.38 -7.76 -7.27
N LYS A 104 16.48 -6.55 -7.82
CA LYS A 104 16.60 -5.30 -7.05
C LYS A 104 15.42 -5.04 -6.11
N ARG A 105 14.27 -5.66 -6.37
CA ARG A 105 13.04 -5.51 -5.57
C ARG A 105 12.82 -6.66 -4.60
N TRP A 106 13.62 -7.73 -4.63
CA TRP A 106 13.40 -8.87 -3.73
C TRP A 106 13.52 -8.47 -2.26
N GLN A 107 14.44 -7.55 -1.96
CA GLN A 107 14.64 -7.00 -0.61
C GLN A 107 13.47 -6.15 -0.08
N ASN A 108 12.51 -5.80 -0.95
CA ASN A 108 11.32 -5.04 -0.58
C ASN A 108 10.07 -5.91 -0.51
N ILE A 109 10.15 -7.22 -0.79
CA ILE A 109 8.98 -8.10 -0.71
C ILE A 109 8.54 -8.21 0.74
N SER A 110 7.27 -7.92 1.00
CA SER A 110 6.69 -7.97 2.37
C SER A 110 5.73 -9.12 2.57
N ALA A 111 5.36 -9.82 1.50
CA ALA A 111 4.56 -11.01 1.57
C ALA A 111 4.82 -11.92 0.37
N TYR A 112 4.92 -13.23 0.62
CA TYR A 112 5.11 -14.24 -0.43
C TYR A 112 4.47 -15.58 -0.04
N TYR A 113 4.39 -16.49 -1.02
CA TYR A 113 4.14 -17.91 -0.82
C TYR A 113 5.04 -18.73 -1.75
N GLU A 114 5.21 -20.00 -1.40
CA GLU A 114 5.89 -20.97 -2.24
C GLU A 114 4.88 -22.03 -2.72
N MET A 115 4.94 -22.38 -4.00
CA MET A 115 4.09 -23.40 -4.61
C MET A 115 4.86 -24.05 -5.76
N ASP A 116 4.82 -25.38 -5.84
CA ASP A 116 5.51 -26.17 -6.87
C ASP A 116 7.02 -25.89 -6.99
N GLY A 117 7.67 -25.48 -5.89
CA GLY A 117 9.10 -25.17 -5.83
C GLY A 117 9.45 -23.75 -6.29
N GLU A 118 8.47 -22.94 -6.67
CA GLU A 118 8.66 -21.55 -7.08
C GLU A 118 8.18 -20.58 -5.99
N THR A 119 8.86 -19.42 -5.91
CA THR A 119 8.51 -18.35 -4.97
C THR A 119 7.72 -17.24 -5.67
N TYR A 120 6.55 -16.91 -5.13
CA TYR A 120 5.67 -15.87 -5.66
C TYR A 120 5.47 -14.75 -4.64
N SER A 121 5.83 -13.52 -5.02
CA SER A 121 5.51 -12.34 -4.22
C SER A 121 4.04 -11.98 -4.37
N ILE A 122 3.39 -11.65 -3.25
CA ILE A 122 2.03 -11.10 -3.22
C ILE A 122 2.01 -9.62 -2.82
N GLY A 123 3.18 -8.99 -2.78
CA GLY A 123 3.31 -7.54 -2.73
C GLY A 123 4.62 -7.03 -2.11
N GLN A 124 4.95 -5.79 -2.48
CA GLN A 124 6.07 -5.01 -2.00
C GLN A 124 5.73 -4.27 -0.69
N GLN A 125 6.78 -3.86 0.00
CA GLN A 125 6.72 -3.15 1.26
C GLN A 125 5.96 -1.83 1.13
N SER A 126 5.07 -1.62 2.09
CA SER A 126 4.35 -0.37 2.27
C SER A 126 4.13 -0.13 3.75
N SER A 127 4.35 1.11 4.20
CA SER A 127 3.97 1.55 5.54
C SER A 127 2.72 2.44 5.53
N SER A 128 2.03 2.51 4.39
CA SER A 128 0.85 3.35 4.18
C SER A 128 -0.40 2.68 4.73
N LEU A 129 -0.82 3.11 5.91
CA LEU A 129 -2.04 2.66 6.55
C LEU A 129 -3.22 3.53 6.10
N LEU A 130 -4.41 2.93 6.06
CA LEU A 130 -5.62 3.65 5.68
C LEU A 130 -6.84 3.16 6.46
N PHE A 131 -7.77 4.06 6.72
CA PHE A 131 -9.09 3.71 7.23
C PHE A 131 -10.09 3.59 6.09
N ARG A 132 -10.70 2.42 5.96
CA ARG A 132 -11.89 2.19 5.11
C ARG A 132 -13.10 2.01 6.03
N GLY A 133 -13.87 3.08 6.20
CA GLY A 133 -14.92 3.12 7.22
C GLY A 133 -14.31 2.97 8.62
N ARG A 134 -14.66 1.88 9.32
CA ARG A 134 -14.11 1.56 10.65
C ARG A 134 -12.95 0.56 10.63
N LYS A 135 -12.55 0.08 9.45
CA LYS A 135 -11.50 -0.92 9.29
C LYS A 135 -10.17 -0.22 9.04
N LEU A 136 -9.16 -0.53 9.86
CA LEU A 136 -7.77 -0.20 9.60
C LEU A 136 -7.23 -1.21 8.58
N VAL A 137 -6.59 -0.73 7.52
CA VAL A 137 -6.20 -1.53 6.36
C VAL A 137 -4.76 -1.21 5.93
N LEU A 138 -4.05 -2.24 5.48
CA LEU A 138 -2.75 -2.14 4.79
C LEU A 138 -2.84 -2.85 3.43
N ASN A 139 -2.25 -2.24 2.40
CA ASN A 139 -2.22 -2.76 1.04
C ASN A 139 -0.78 -2.92 0.55
N TYR A 140 -0.46 -4.10 0.03
CA TYR A 140 0.79 -4.37 -0.69
C TYR A 140 0.48 -4.61 -2.17
N THR A 141 1.26 -3.98 -3.05
CA THR A 141 1.08 -4.03 -4.51
C THR A 141 2.35 -4.54 -5.19
N ASP A 142 2.34 -4.67 -6.52
CA ASP A 142 3.55 -4.92 -7.31
C ASP A 142 4.27 -6.24 -6.98
N GLY A 143 3.49 -7.27 -6.67
CA GLY A 143 3.99 -8.64 -6.51
C GLY A 143 4.35 -9.31 -7.85
N SER A 144 4.39 -10.63 -7.83
CA SER A 144 4.56 -11.44 -9.04
C SER A 144 3.39 -11.23 -10.03
N PRO A 145 3.57 -11.50 -11.33
CA PRO A 145 2.47 -11.44 -12.30
C PRO A 145 1.27 -12.31 -11.91
N CYS A 146 0.06 -11.86 -12.20
CA CYS A 146 -1.13 -12.70 -12.08
C CYS A 146 -1.03 -13.92 -13.00
N PRO A 147 -1.67 -15.05 -12.65
CA PRO A 147 -1.88 -16.11 -13.62
C PRO A 147 -2.62 -15.55 -14.84
N SER A 148 -2.17 -15.94 -16.03
CA SER A 148 -2.85 -15.56 -17.27
C SER A 148 -4.29 -16.04 -17.22
N PRO A 149 -5.30 -15.21 -17.59
CA PRO A 149 -6.66 -15.70 -17.69
C PRO A 149 -6.67 -16.86 -18.68
N SER A 150 -7.18 -18.01 -18.24
CA SER A 150 -7.37 -19.15 -19.13
C SER A 150 -8.14 -18.70 -20.37
N ARG A 151 -7.72 -19.17 -21.55
CA ARG A 151 -8.23 -18.72 -22.87
C ARG A 151 -9.75 -18.86 -23.05
N GLY A 152 -10.47 -19.44 -22.08
CA GLY A 152 -11.94 -19.57 -22.06
C GLY A 152 -12.71 -18.35 -21.53
N ASN A 153 -12.10 -17.43 -20.80
CA ASN A 153 -12.80 -16.25 -20.24
C ASN A 153 -12.44 -14.94 -20.95
N LYS A 154 -12.32 -14.98 -22.28
CA LYS A 154 -12.15 -13.79 -23.14
C LYS A 154 -13.44 -12.95 -23.27
N LEU A 155 -14.41 -13.12 -22.38
CA LEU A 155 -15.73 -12.49 -22.46
C LEU A 155 -15.89 -11.22 -21.60
N PHE A 156 -14.88 -10.79 -20.84
CA PHE A 156 -14.97 -9.56 -20.03
C PHE A 156 -14.00 -8.44 -20.41
N ARG A 157 -13.25 -8.55 -21.52
CA ARG A 157 -12.79 -7.31 -22.18
C ARG A 157 -13.97 -6.72 -22.92
N ARG A 158 -14.82 -5.98 -22.22
CA ARG A 158 -15.57 -4.89 -22.86
C ARG A 158 -14.50 -3.90 -23.32
N LYS A 159 -14.03 -4.08 -24.56
CA LYS A 159 -13.25 -3.05 -25.27
C LYS A 159 -14.15 -1.82 -25.23
N ILE A 160 -13.72 -0.77 -24.53
CA ILE A 160 -14.32 0.54 -24.70
C ILE A 160 -13.99 0.88 -26.16
N VAL A 161 -14.99 0.77 -27.03
CA VAL A 161 -14.92 1.28 -28.40
C VAL A 161 -15.04 2.79 -28.22
N ASP A 162 -13.90 3.44 -28.00
CA ASP A 162 -13.77 4.84 -28.38
C ASP A 162 -13.60 4.84 -29.90
N GLY A 163 -14.42 5.67 -30.54
CA GLY A 163 -14.90 5.52 -31.91
C GLY A 163 -13.86 5.53 -33.02
N ASP A 164 -14.36 5.05 -34.15
CA ASP A 164 -13.97 5.31 -35.53
C ASP A 164 -12.53 4.92 -35.90
N ASP A 165 -12.41 3.78 -36.58
CA ASP A 165 -11.88 3.75 -37.95
C ASP A 165 -12.19 2.36 -38.54
N ASP A 166 -13.14 2.38 -39.47
CA ASP A 166 -13.38 1.31 -40.42
C ASP A 166 -12.09 1.05 -41.20
N ASP A 167 -11.68 -0.21 -41.31
CA ASP A 167 -10.95 -0.72 -42.48
C ASP A 167 -11.10 -2.24 -42.50
N ASP A 168 -12.22 -2.65 -43.10
CA ASP A 168 -12.43 -3.97 -43.66
C ASP A 168 -11.39 -4.23 -44.75
N GLU A 169 -10.53 -5.23 -44.60
CA GLU A 169 -10.05 -6.01 -45.74
C GLU A 169 -9.95 -7.49 -45.35
N ASP A 170 -11.10 -8.17 -45.42
CA ASP A 170 -11.15 -9.59 -45.70
C ASP A 170 -10.59 -9.82 -47.12
N ASN A 171 -9.46 -10.52 -47.23
CA ASN A 171 -9.01 -11.07 -48.50
C ASN A 171 -8.77 -12.57 -48.34
N ASP A 172 -9.87 -13.31 -48.35
CA ASP A 172 -9.89 -14.71 -48.73
C ASP A 172 -9.62 -14.81 -50.24
N ASN A 173 -8.50 -15.44 -50.63
CA ASN A 173 -8.50 -16.16 -51.91
C ASN A 173 -7.56 -17.36 -51.93
N LYS A 174 -8.18 -18.50 -52.27
CA LYS A 174 -7.57 -19.81 -52.54
C LYS A 174 -7.01 -19.87 -53.96
N ASP A 175 -5.85 -20.52 -54.06
CA ASP A 175 -5.41 -21.52 -55.05
C ASP A 175 -5.41 -21.20 -56.57
N GLY A 176 -4.31 -21.56 -57.24
CA GLY A 176 -4.16 -21.60 -58.70
C GLY A 176 -2.88 -20.97 -59.25
N GLY A 177 -1.86 -21.77 -59.56
CA GLY A 177 -0.52 -21.29 -59.96
C GLY A 177 -0.29 -21.02 -61.46
N LYS A 178 0.79 -20.28 -61.78
CA LYS A 178 1.78 -20.57 -62.85
C LYS A 178 2.95 -19.57 -62.79
N LYS A 179 4.14 -20.07 -63.17
CA LYS A 179 5.45 -19.39 -63.24
C LYS A 179 5.49 -18.11 -64.10
N GLY A 180 6.35 -17.19 -63.69
CA GLY A 180 7.01 -16.18 -64.53
C GLY A 180 8.05 -15.44 -63.69
N ASP A 181 9.32 -15.58 -64.05
CA ASP A 181 10.46 -14.85 -63.50
C ASP A 181 10.32 -13.35 -63.80
N ASP A 182 10.71 -12.47 -62.86
CA ASP A 182 11.60 -11.33 -63.10
C ASP A 182 11.85 -10.53 -61.80
N ASP A 183 13.12 -10.15 -61.66
CA ASP A 183 13.76 -9.51 -60.52
C ASP A 183 13.16 -8.15 -60.14
N GLU A 184 12.89 -7.94 -58.84
CA GLU A 184 13.25 -6.69 -58.15
C GLU A 184 13.22 -6.84 -56.62
N LYS A 185 14.40 -6.75 -56.01
CA LYS A 185 14.63 -6.81 -54.56
C LYS A 185 14.05 -5.58 -53.85
N LYS A 186 12.85 -5.69 -53.29
CA LYS A 186 12.39 -4.80 -52.20
C LYS A 186 12.96 -5.29 -50.87
N LYS A 187 14.00 -4.60 -50.40
CA LYS A 187 14.57 -4.80 -49.06
C LYS A 187 13.63 -4.21 -48.00
N GLY A 188 13.06 -5.11 -47.21
CA GLY A 188 12.78 -5.00 -45.78
C GLY A 188 12.33 -3.65 -45.22
N ASP A 189 11.03 -3.45 -45.15
CA ASP A 189 10.45 -2.63 -44.09
C ASP A 189 10.49 -3.46 -42.80
N ASP A 190 11.56 -3.26 -42.03
CA ASP A 190 11.61 -3.64 -40.62
C ASP A 190 10.54 -2.84 -39.87
N LYS A 191 9.28 -3.33 -39.89
CA LYS A 191 8.28 -2.94 -38.90
C LYS A 191 8.76 -3.46 -37.55
N LYS A 192 9.62 -2.67 -36.91
CA LYS A 192 9.79 -2.62 -35.45
C LYS A 192 8.37 -2.62 -34.87
N LYS A 193 7.93 -3.77 -34.39
CA LYS A 193 6.80 -3.80 -33.45
C LYS A 193 7.30 -3.04 -32.25
N ASP A 194 6.77 -1.84 -32.05
CA ASP A 194 6.92 -1.16 -30.78
C ASP A 194 6.56 -2.15 -29.68
N PRO A 195 7.31 -2.20 -28.57
CA PRO A 195 6.96 -3.05 -27.44
C PRO A 195 5.61 -2.56 -26.94
N GLU A 196 4.53 -3.25 -27.34
CA GLU A 196 3.26 -3.13 -26.67
C GLU A 196 3.53 -3.45 -25.20
N ASP A 197 3.56 -2.40 -24.39
CA ASP A 197 3.68 -2.49 -22.94
C ASP A 197 2.37 -3.12 -22.44
N LYS A 198 2.29 -4.44 -22.55
CA LYS A 198 1.20 -5.22 -21.99
C LYS A 198 1.34 -5.06 -20.49
N VAL A 199 0.58 -4.13 -19.92
CA VAL A 199 0.49 -3.93 -18.48
C VAL A 199 -0.05 -5.22 -17.87
N GLU A 200 0.86 -6.11 -17.46
CA GLU A 200 0.53 -7.34 -16.79
C GLU A 200 0.05 -7.01 -15.38
N ARG A 201 -1.16 -7.47 -15.04
CA ARG A 201 -1.71 -7.30 -13.70
C ARG A 201 -0.79 -8.05 -12.72
N ARG A 202 -0.50 -7.41 -11.58
CA ARG A 202 0.40 -7.90 -10.54
C ARG A 202 -0.39 -8.36 -9.31
N LYS A 203 0.13 -9.37 -8.60
CA LYS A 203 -0.42 -9.84 -7.33
C LYS A 203 -0.38 -8.74 -6.27
N SER A 204 -1.43 -8.67 -5.45
CA SER A 204 -1.56 -7.68 -4.39
C SER A 204 -2.23 -8.27 -3.16
N THR A 205 -1.92 -7.72 -2.00
CA THR A 205 -2.42 -8.20 -0.71
C THR A 205 -3.15 -7.09 0.04
N LEU A 206 -4.34 -7.39 0.53
CA LEU A 206 -5.13 -6.52 1.39
C LEU A 206 -5.27 -7.14 2.77
N MET A 207 -4.78 -6.45 3.79
CA MET A 207 -4.92 -6.86 5.19
C MET A 207 -5.89 -5.93 5.90
N SER A 208 -6.88 -6.49 6.60
CA SER A 208 -7.73 -5.75 7.53
C SER A 208 -7.30 -6.06 8.96
N PHE A 209 -7.04 -5.03 9.75
CA PHE A 209 -6.68 -5.17 11.16
C PHE A 209 -7.91 -5.07 12.05
N LEU A 210 -7.96 -5.93 13.06
CA LEU A 210 -9.00 -5.97 14.08
C LEU A 210 -8.36 -5.87 15.47
N CYS A 211 -8.93 -5.01 16.31
CA CYS A 211 -8.55 -4.91 17.71
C CYS A 211 -8.81 -6.23 18.43
N ASP A 212 -7.79 -6.76 19.08
CA ASP A 212 -7.88 -7.88 19.99
C ASP A 212 -6.97 -7.62 21.20
N ARG A 213 -7.58 -7.21 22.33
CA ARG A 213 -6.85 -6.80 23.54
C ARG A 213 -6.33 -7.99 24.35
N ASP A 214 -6.88 -9.17 24.12
CA ASP A 214 -6.59 -10.35 24.93
C ASP A 214 -5.37 -11.12 24.39
N LEU A 215 -4.86 -10.74 23.20
CA LEU A 215 -3.62 -11.25 22.64
C LEU A 215 -2.40 -10.69 23.36
N VAL A 216 -1.82 -11.51 24.25
CA VAL A 216 -0.55 -11.23 24.94
C VAL A 216 0.62 -11.81 24.16
N THR A 217 0.53 -13.08 23.76
CA THR A 217 1.55 -13.79 22.95
C THR A 217 0.87 -14.85 22.08
N PRO A 218 1.05 -14.85 20.75
CA PRO A 218 1.81 -13.89 19.95
C PRO A 218 1.13 -12.50 19.86
N ALA A 219 1.92 -11.47 19.54
CA ALA A 219 1.42 -10.08 19.42
C ALA A 219 0.42 -9.84 18.28
N ALA A 220 0.31 -10.79 17.35
CA ALA A 220 -0.69 -10.81 16.29
C ALA A 220 -1.09 -12.23 15.92
N THR A 221 -2.32 -12.39 15.44
CA THR A 221 -2.81 -13.61 14.80
C THR A 221 -3.30 -13.28 13.40
N PHE A 222 -2.88 -14.09 12.42
CA PHE A 222 -3.22 -13.91 11.00
C PHE A 222 -4.23 -14.96 10.57
N SER A 223 -5.16 -14.56 9.70
CA SER A 223 -6.14 -15.46 9.10
C SER A 223 -6.25 -15.15 7.61
N PHE A 224 -6.04 -16.16 6.78
CA PHE A 224 -6.30 -16.06 5.35
C PHE A 224 -7.80 -16.09 5.11
N VAL A 225 -8.30 -15.08 4.39
CA VAL A 225 -9.74 -14.93 4.08
C VAL A 225 -10.06 -15.53 2.71
N GLY A 226 -9.16 -15.40 1.73
CA GLY A 226 -9.34 -15.97 0.40
C GLY A 226 -8.54 -15.27 -0.70
N SER A 227 -8.53 -15.90 -1.88
CA SER A 227 -8.00 -15.32 -3.12
C SER A 227 -8.87 -15.72 -4.33
N PRO A 228 -9.87 -14.90 -4.70
CA PRO A 228 -10.88 -15.29 -5.70
C PRO A 228 -10.32 -15.42 -7.12
N ASP A 229 -9.26 -14.70 -7.45
CA ASP A 229 -8.63 -14.65 -8.78
C ASP A 229 -7.18 -15.14 -8.77
N SER A 230 -6.71 -15.73 -7.65
CA SER A 230 -5.29 -16.08 -7.42
C SER A 230 -4.33 -14.90 -7.65
N CYS A 231 -4.85 -13.66 -7.55
CA CYS A 231 -4.07 -12.45 -7.74
C CYS A 231 -4.31 -11.38 -6.67
N SER A 232 -5.49 -11.34 -6.06
CA SER A 232 -5.80 -10.52 -4.89
C SER A 232 -5.89 -11.44 -3.67
N TYR A 233 -5.14 -11.13 -2.62
CA TYR A 233 -5.08 -11.93 -1.40
C TYR A 233 -5.62 -11.12 -0.23
N PHE A 234 -6.55 -11.71 0.53
CA PHE A 234 -7.21 -11.03 1.63
C PHE A 234 -6.86 -11.71 2.95
N PHE A 235 -6.44 -10.92 3.93
CA PHE A 235 -6.12 -11.40 5.27
C PHE A 235 -6.83 -10.56 6.35
N GLU A 236 -7.25 -11.23 7.43
CA GLU A 236 -7.62 -10.57 8.69
C GLU A 236 -6.47 -10.74 9.68
N VAL A 237 -6.06 -9.64 10.32
CA VAL A 237 -5.01 -9.62 11.32
C VAL A 237 -5.59 -9.11 12.64
N ARG A 238 -5.54 -9.95 13.68
CA ARG A 238 -5.97 -9.60 15.03
C ARG A 238 -4.76 -9.22 15.87
N THR A 239 -4.83 -8.07 16.55
CA THR A 239 -3.73 -7.58 17.38
C THR A 239 -4.19 -6.49 18.35
N ALA A 240 -3.54 -6.39 19.50
CA ALA A 240 -3.74 -5.29 20.44
C ALA A 240 -3.30 -3.93 19.85
N ALA A 241 -2.35 -3.92 18.92
CA ALA A 241 -1.88 -2.72 18.22
C ALA A 241 -2.98 -2.02 17.41
N ALA A 242 -4.03 -2.76 17.03
CA ALA A 242 -5.18 -2.25 16.28
C ALA A 242 -6.30 -1.71 17.19
N CYS A 243 -6.07 -1.56 18.49
CA CYS A 243 -7.09 -1.12 19.45
C CYS A 243 -7.22 0.39 19.63
N GLY A 244 -6.35 1.18 19.01
CA GLY A 244 -6.32 2.64 19.15
C GLY A 244 -5.90 3.08 20.55
N GLY A 245 -4.86 3.90 20.63
CA GLY A 245 -4.33 4.44 21.87
C GLY A 245 -4.16 5.95 21.81
N VAL A 246 -3.52 6.48 22.84
CA VAL A 246 -2.99 7.85 22.83
C VAL A 246 -1.58 7.82 22.26
N ALA A 247 -1.26 8.70 21.32
CA ALA A 247 0.10 8.85 20.85
C ALA A 247 0.99 9.25 22.03
N ALA A 248 2.10 8.55 22.24
CA ALA A 248 3.11 9.01 23.19
C ALA A 248 3.63 10.37 22.70
N SER A 249 3.40 11.42 23.48
CA SER A 249 3.88 12.76 23.16
C SER A 249 5.41 12.75 23.11
N THR A 250 5.98 13.03 21.94
CA THR A 250 7.44 13.24 21.77
C THR A 250 7.90 14.57 22.37
N ASP A 251 6.95 15.45 22.71
CA ASP A 251 7.19 16.62 23.53
C ASP A 251 7.01 16.22 24.99
N GLY A 252 7.99 16.54 25.83
CA GLY A 252 8.06 16.19 27.25
C GLY A 252 6.88 16.70 28.08
N GLY A 253 5.73 16.04 27.92
CA GLY A 253 4.54 16.26 28.72
C GLY A 253 4.84 15.89 30.16
N VAL A 254 4.84 16.89 31.03
CA VAL A 254 4.82 16.69 32.49
C VAL A 254 3.65 15.76 32.81
N GLY A 255 3.98 14.53 33.21
CA GLY A 255 3.00 13.62 33.77
C GLY A 255 2.36 14.26 35.02
N PRO A 256 1.20 13.74 35.47
CA PRO A 256 0.48 14.26 36.65
C PRO A 256 1.32 14.26 37.96
N ALA A 257 2.53 13.70 37.96
CA ALA A 257 3.48 13.78 39.05
C ALA A 257 4.26 15.11 39.14
N GLY A 258 4.18 16.00 38.15
CA GLY A 258 5.00 17.22 38.07
C GLY A 258 4.50 18.45 38.86
N ILE A 259 3.33 18.37 39.51
CA ILE A 259 2.69 19.52 40.19
C ILE A 259 2.86 19.54 41.72
N PHE A 260 3.62 18.63 42.31
CA PHE A 260 3.89 18.61 43.76
C PHE A 260 5.35 18.96 44.12
N GLY A 261 5.97 19.87 43.36
CA GLY A 261 7.37 20.25 43.52
C GLY A 261 7.62 21.73 43.84
N ILE A 262 6.64 22.44 44.41
CA ILE A 262 6.86 23.79 44.95
C ILE A 262 6.33 23.84 46.38
N MET A 263 7.20 23.49 47.33
CA MET A 263 7.24 24.02 48.69
C MET A 263 8.69 24.01 49.17
#